data_AF-A0A7Y5G3A4-F1
#
_entry.id   AF-A0A7Y5G3A4-F1
#
_cell.length_a   1.000
_cell.length_b   1.000
_cell.length_c   1.000
_cell.angle_alpha   90.00
_cell.angle_beta   90.00
_cell.angle_gamma   90.00
#
_symmetry.space_group_name_H-M   'P 1'
#
loop_
_entity.id
_entity.type
_entity.pdbx_description
1 polymer ?
#
loop_
_entity_poly.entity_id
_entity_poly.type
_entity_poly.pdbx_seq_one_letter_code
_entity_poly.pdbx_strand_id
1 'polypeptide(L)'
;MSIDDFAEHISTPISDIFRTLPLFDNPYIWMQALNLSVVDEYLMGVEQQLLDEYIELERTPFETAVFVSALSQIWIFGLYELLRTWRQRVSEILGFVEELAKRTGSDREELVQRQQRKINTGSINTEGVDLMHWRPFDLAANDPEFVNQLSNAVDCSERVFRRIEALRVSLAKHEVPKSNCAYAMAPGYGRIDMINGSIYWQIILRGNEFDRVSRRRIADEFRELAQVSVLSILPKKIQAKLRDIQEYGYGMKRIAVILEDGTEYNNVYVSWNKEIISVDGFESIPFDVTKVVDIRAIVS
;
A
#
# COMPACT_ATOMS: atom_id res chain seq x y z
N MET A 1 30.82 -4.11 13.91
CA MET A 1 30.03 -3.46 12.86
C MET A 1 30.72 -2.16 12.54
N SER A 2 31.29 -2.04 11.35
CA SER A 2 32.14 -0.90 11.01
C SER A 2 31.28 0.26 10.47
N ILE A 3 31.78 1.48 10.60
CA ILE A 3 31.13 2.70 10.08
C ILE A 3 31.01 2.67 8.54
N ASP A 4 31.79 1.83 7.88
CA ASP A 4 31.77 1.65 6.42
C ASP A 4 30.65 0.70 5.93
N ASP A 5 29.94 -0.02 6.82
CA ASP A 5 28.76 -0.82 6.44
C ASP A 5 27.50 0.03 6.21
N PHE A 6 27.57 1.34 6.45
CA PHE A 6 26.45 2.29 6.26
C PHE A 6 26.47 3.02 4.90
N ALA A 7 27.54 2.88 4.11
CA ALA A 7 27.71 3.58 2.85
C ALA A 7 27.37 2.66 1.66
N GLU A 8 26.42 3.11 0.84
CA GLU A 8 25.89 2.48 -0.40
C GLU A 8 24.70 1.52 -0.27
N HIS A 9 23.65 1.91 0.47
CA HIS A 9 22.32 1.66 -0.07
C HIS A 9 22.01 2.73 -1.13
N ILE A 10 22.35 2.46 -2.39
CA ILE A 10 21.64 3.08 -3.51
C ILE A 10 20.19 2.62 -3.37
N SER A 11 19.41 3.43 -2.66
CA SER A 11 18.01 3.16 -2.39
C SER A 11 17.30 3.18 -3.74
N THR A 12 16.78 2.04 -4.18
CA THR A 12 16.07 1.89 -5.44
C THR A 12 15.07 3.04 -5.58
N PRO A 13 15.13 3.83 -6.68
CA PRO A 13 14.17 4.90 -6.90
C PRO A 13 12.74 4.36 -6.81
N ILE A 14 11.85 5.09 -6.15
CA ILE A 14 10.45 4.62 -6.01
C ILE A 14 9.78 4.47 -7.38
N SER A 15 10.26 5.17 -8.42
CA SER A 15 9.84 4.99 -9.81
C SER A 15 10.05 3.56 -10.31
N ASP A 16 11.13 2.90 -9.92
CA ASP A 16 11.41 1.53 -10.37
C ASP A 16 10.43 0.53 -9.75
N ILE A 17 10.00 0.79 -8.51
CA ILE A 17 8.94 0.03 -7.85
C ILE A 17 7.60 0.24 -8.54
N PHE A 18 7.29 1.48 -8.95
CA PHE A 18 6.07 1.74 -9.72
C PHE A 18 6.05 0.97 -11.04
N ARG A 19 7.20 0.77 -11.71
CA ARG A 19 7.27 -0.03 -12.94
C ARG A 19 6.93 -1.50 -12.74
N THR A 20 7.10 -2.04 -11.54
CA THR A 20 6.73 -3.43 -11.25
C THR A 20 5.23 -3.59 -11.00
N LEU A 21 4.50 -2.50 -10.77
CA LEU A 21 3.05 -2.54 -10.59
C LEU A 21 2.34 -2.53 -11.96
N PRO A 22 1.33 -3.39 -12.17
CA PRO A 22 0.53 -3.37 -13.39
C PRO A 22 -0.11 -1.99 -13.64
N LEU A 23 -0.37 -1.66 -14.91
CA LEU A 23 -0.97 -0.40 -15.39
C LEU A 23 -0.07 0.85 -15.33
N PHE A 24 1.18 0.73 -14.87
CA PHE A 24 2.18 1.80 -14.95
C PHE A 24 2.89 1.87 -16.31
N ASP A 25 2.45 1.08 -17.29
CA ASP A 25 2.76 1.28 -18.71
C ASP A 25 1.99 2.47 -19.32
N ASN A 26 0.95 2.97 -18.63
CA ASN A 26 0.23 4.17 -19.00
C ASN A 26 1.11 5.43 -18.79
N PRO A 27 1.39 6.23 -19.84
CA PRO A 27 2.29 7.38 -19.75
C PRO A 27 1.90 8.44 -18.71
N TYR A 28 0.59 8.64 -18.48
CA TYR A 28 0.11 9.67 -17.57
C TYR A 28 0.23 9.27 -16.10
N ILE A 29 -0.09 8.01 -15.78
CA ILE A 29 0.18 7.47 -14.44
C ILE A 29 1.68 7.42 -14.20
N TRP A 30 2.45 6.99 -15.20
CA TRP A 30 3.90 6.94 -15.13
C TRP A 30 4.54 8.31 -14.88
N MET A 31 4.04 9.36 -15.53
CA MET A 31 4.51 10.73 -15.31
C MET A 31 4.30 11.18 -13.85
N GLN A 32 3.19 10.79 -13.21
CA GLN A 32 2.97 11.09 -11.79
C GLN A 32 3.94 10.31 -10.89
N ALA A 33 4.23 9.05 -11.22
CA ALA A 33 5.25 8.27 -10.51
C ALA A 33 6.65 8.89 -10.61
N LEU A 34 7.02 9.37 -11.81
CA LEU A 34 8.29 10.07 -12.03
C LEU A 34 8.38 11.36 -11.21
N ASN A 35 7.33 12.20 -11.25
CA ASN A 35 7.29 13.43 -10.46
C ASN A 35 7.47 13.13 -8.96
N LEU A 36 6.77 12.11 -8.46
CA LEU A 36 6.88 11.70 -7.08
C LEU A 36 8.28 11.18 -6.74
N SER A 37 8.94 10.47 -7.66
CA SER A 37 10.30 9.95 -7.48
C SER A 37 11.36 11.06 -7.45
N VAL A 38 11.21 12.09 -8.27
CA VAL A 38 12.11 13.26 -8.24
C VAL A 38 11.96 13.99 -6.90
N VAL A 39 10.72 14.19 -6.45
CA VAL A 39 10.47 14.81 -5.14
C VAL A 39 10.96 13.92 -4.00
N ASP A 40 10.86 12.59 -4.13
CA ASP A 40 11.35 11.62 -3.14
C ASP A 40 12.82 11.83 -2.85
N GLU A 41 13.64 11.83 -3.91
CA GLU A 41 15.09 11.99 -3.88
C GLU A 41 15.50 13.37 -3.36
N TYR A 42 14.87 14.44 -3.85
CA TYR A 42 15.09 15.79 -3.34
C TYR A 42 14.80 15.90 -1.84
N LEU A 43 13.67 15.33 -1.40
CA LEU A 43 13.31 15.26 0.01
C LEU A 43 14.39 14.54 0.83
N MET A 44 15.03 13.51 0.29
CA MET A 44 16.09 12.81 1.02
C MET A 44 17.27 13.72 1.37
N GLY A 45 17.65 14.59 0.44
CA GLY A 45 18.74 15.54 0.65
C GLY A 45 18.39 16.59 1.71
N VAL A 46 17.20 17.18 1.62
CA VAL A 46 16.78 18.21 2.60
C VAL A 46 16.47 17.65 3.99
N GLU A 47 16.07 16.37 4.09
CA GLU A 47 15.95 15.67 5.37
C GLU A 47 17.32 15.53 6.04
N GLN A 48 18.35 15.11 5.30
CA GLN A 48 19.70 15.02 5.85
C GLN A 48 20.23 16.39 6.29
N GLN A 49 20.03 17.43 5.46
CA GLN A 49 20.41 18.80 5.81
C GLN A 49 19.72 19.29 7.09
N LEU A 50 18.44 18.97 7.26
CA LEU A 50 17.69 19.30 8.47
C LEU A 50 18.30 18.63 9.71
N LEU A 51 18.73 17.37 9.59
CA LEU A 51 19.39 16.66 10.69
C LEU A 51 20.73 17.31 11.04
N ASP A 52 21.54 17.62 10.04
CA ASP A 52 22.85 18.24 10.22
C ASP A 52 22.69 19.62 10.91
N GLU A 53 21.77 20.45 10.44
CA GLU A 53 21.47 21.76 11.04
C GLU A 53 20.95 21.63 12.48
N TYR A 54 20.10 20.63 12.76
CA TYR A 54 19.62 20.36 14.10
C TYR A 54 20.77 20.02 15.06
N ILE A 55 21.71 19.19 14.61
CA ILE A 55 22.88 18.78 15.40
C ILE A 55 23.77 19.99 15.67
N GLU A 56 24.04 20.83 14.67
CA GLU A 56 24.88 22.02 14.81
C GLU A 56 24.27 23.08 15.73
N LEU A 57 22.96 23.30 15.65
CA LEU A 57 22.27 24.32 16.44
C LEU A 57 21.87 23.85 17.84
N GLU A 58 21.91 22.54 18.11
CA GLU A 58 21.40 21.87 19.33
C GLU A 58 19.94 22.25 19.67
N ARG A 59 19.17 22.66 18.67
CA ARG A 59 17.76 23.04 18.78
C ARG A 59 17.08 22.88 17.43
N THR A 60 15.76 22.76 17.43
CA THR A 60 14.97 22.67 16.20
C THR A 60 15.19 23.89 15.29
N PRO A 61 15.78 23.72 14.08
CA PRO A 61 15.83 24.78 13.09
C PRO A 61 14.43 24.97 12.52
N PHE A 62 13.71 25.94 13.06
CA PHE A 62 12.27 26.06 12.83
C PHE A 62 11.90 26.19 11.35
N GLU A 63 12.61 27.04 10.59
CA GLU A 63 12.32 27.28 9.17
C GLU A 63 12.52 26.01 8.33
N THR A 64 13.67 25.35 8.46
CA THR A 64 13.99 24.11 7.76
C THR A 64 13.04 22.98 8.18
N ALA A 65 12.74 22.84 9.47
CA ALA A 65 11.83 21.81 9.97
C ALA A 65 10.39 21.98 9.42
N VAL A 66 9.89 23.22 9.35
CA VAL A 66 8.58 23.52 8.77
C VAL A 66 8.57 23.23 7.27
N PHE A 67 9.64 23.61 6.55
CA PHE A 67 9.77 23.35 5.12
C PHE A 67 9.77 21.86 4.80
N VAL A 68 10.61 21.07 5.48
CA VAL A 68 10.66 19.61 5.30
C VAL A 68 9.35 18.94 5.69
N SER A 69 8.70 19.39 6.77
CA SER A 69 7.37 18.90 7.16
C SER A 69 6.32 19.15 6.08
N ALA A 70 6.27 20.35 5.51
CA ALA A 70 5.32 20.68 4.45
C ALA A 70 5.53 19.82 3.20
N LEU A 71 6.78 19.70 2.73
CA LEU A 71 7.11 18.87 1.57
C LEU A 71 6.82 17.39 1.83
N SER A 72 7.11 16.90 3.04
CA SER A 72 6.83 15.52 3.42
C SER A 72 5.33 15.21 3.37
N GLN A 73 4.48 16.13 3.83
CA GLN A 73 3.02 15.97 3.75
C GLN A 73 2.52 15.98 2.30
N ILE A 74 3.03 16.88 1.46
CA ILE A 74 2.69 16.93 0.02
C ILE A 74 3.08 15.61 -0.65
N TRP A 75 4.27 15.08 -0.35
CA TRP A 75 4.72 13.80 -0.89
C TRP A 75 3.83 12.63 -0.42
N ILE A 76 3.45 12.58 0.87
CA ILE A 76 2.52 11.57 1.40
C ILE A 76 1.17 11.63 0.67
N PHE A 77 0.63 12.83 0.45
CA PHE A 77 -0.62 12.99 -0.28
C PHE A 77 -0.47 12.60 -1.76
N GLY A 78 0.63 12.96 -2.41
CA GLY A 78 0.93 12.54 -3.78
C GLY A 78 1.00 11.02 -3.92
N LEU A 79 1.73 10.35 -3.04
CA LEU A 79 1.82 8.89 -3.00
C LEU A 79 0.45 8.25 -2.77
N TYR A 80 -0.31 8.75 -1.79
CA TYR A 80 -1.66 8.26 -1.50
C TYR A 80 -2.58 8.37 -2.71
N GLU A 81 -2.66 9.55 -3.34
CA GLU A 81 -3.59 9.79 -4.46
C GLU A 81 -3.20 8.97 -5.70
N LEU A 82 -1.90 8.80 -5.95
CA LEU A 82 -1.41 7.94 -7.03
C LEU A 82 -1.79 6.47 -6.79
N LEU A 83 -1.52 5.95 -5.59
CA LEU A 83 -1.89 4.57 -5.23
C LEU A 83 -3.40 4.38 -5.21
N ARG A 84 -4.17 5.35 -4.70
CA ARG A 84 -5.63 5.30 -4.68
C ARG A 84 -6.18 5.23 -6.11
N THR A 85 -5.69 6.07 -7.00
CA THR A 85 -6.08 6.08 -8.42
C THR A 85 -5.75 4.77 -9.10
N TRP A 86 -4.53 4.26 -8.89
CA TRP A 86 -4.11 2.96 -9.42
C TRP A 86 -5.00 1.81 -8.89
N ARG A 87 -5.20 1.71 -7.57
CA ARG A 87 -6.05 0.69 -6.94
C ARG A 87 -7.50 0.76 -7.43
N GLN A 88 -8.03 1.97 -7.63
CA GLN A 88 -9.37 2.15 -8.20
C GLN A 88 -9.44 1.56 -9.61
N ARG A 89 -8.48 1.86 -10.49
CA ARG A 89 -8.43 1.29 -11.85
C ARG A 89 -8.32 -0.23 -11.83
N VAL A 90 -7.46 -0.80 -10.97
CA VAL A 90 -7.37 -2.25 -10.81
C VAL A 90 -8.70 -2.84 -10.35
N SER A 91 -9.37 -2.23 -9.37
CA SER A 91 -10.67 -2.69 -8.87
C SER A 91 -11.76 -2.67 -9.94
N GLU A 92 -11.78 -1.67 -10.82
CA GLU A 92 -12.72 -1.58 -11.94
C GLU A 92 -12.51 -2.72 -12.95
N ILE A 93 -11.26 -3.06 -13.25
CA ILE A 93 -10.90 -4.18 -14.14
C ILE A 93 -11.27 -5.52 -13.51
N LEU A 94 -10.90 -5.75 -12.25
CA LEU A 94 -11.21 -7.00 -11.55
C LEU A 94 -12.72 -7.21 -11.42
N GLY A 95 -13.47 -6.16 -11.09
CA GLY A 95 -14.93 -6.22 -11.03
C GLY A 95 -15.56 -6.52 -12.40
N PHE A 96 -15.01 -5.96 -13.47
CA PHE A 96 -15.44 -6.29 -14.84
C PHE A 96 -15.21 -7.77 -15.17
N VAL A 97 -14.03 -8.32 -14.86
CA VAL A 97 -13.73 -9.74 -15.10
C VAL A 97 -14.62 -10.66 -14.28
N GLU A 98 -14.92 -10.30 -13.03
CA GLU A 98 -15.82 -11.07 -12.18
C GLU A 98 -17.23 -11.14 -12.79
N GLU A 99 -17.76 -10.02 -13.28
CA GLU A 99 -19.05 -9.97 -13.96
C GLU A 99 -19.05 -10.71 -15.30
N LEU A 100 -17.93 -10.67 -16.02
CA LEU A 100 -17.72 -11.37 -17.28
C LEU A 100 -17.69 -12.90 -17.08
N ALA A 101 -17.14 -13.38 -15.97
CA ALA A 101 -17.09 -14.79 -15.62
C ALA A 101 -18.47 -15.39 -15.28
N LYS A 102 -19.43 -14.55 -14.87
CA LYS A 102 -20.83 -14.96 -14.58
C LYS A 102 -21.69 -15.12 -15.85
N ARG A 103 -21.18 -14.77 -17.03
CA ARG A 103 -21.94 -14.69 -18.30
C ARG A 103 -21.32 -15.56 -19.39
N THR A 104 -22.15 -16.02 -20.32
CA THR A 104 -21.75 -16.87 -21.44
C THR A 104 -22.41 -16.42 -22.74
N GLY A 105 -21.76 -16.67 -23.89
CA GLY A 105 -22.34 -16.40 -25.22
C GLY A 105 -22.60 -14.90 -25.48
N SER A 106 -23.77 -14.59 -26.05
CA SER A 106 -24.18 -13.22 -26.43
C SER A 106 -24.11 -12.22 -25.28
N ASP A 107 -24.46 -12.64 -24.07
CA ASP A 107 -24.50 -11.77 -22.89
C ASP A 107 -23.09 -11.32 -22.46
N ARG A 108 -22.08 -12.15 -22.74
CA ARG A 108 -20.68 -11.82 -22.51
C ARG A 108 -20.21 -10.77 -23.52
N GLU A 109 -20.54 -10.95 -24.80
CA GLU A 109 -20.20 -10.00 -25.87
C GLU A 109 -20.86 -8.63 -25.64
N GLU A 110 -22.13 -8.61 -25.22
CA GLU A 110 -22.83 -7.37 -24.89
C GLU A 110 -22.16 -6.62 -23.73
N LEU A 111 -21.71 -7.31 -22.69
CA LEU A 111 -21.01 -6.70 -21.56
C LEU A 111 -19.68 -6.06 -22.02
N VAL A 112 -18.91 -6.75 -22.85
CA VAL A 112 -17.65 -6.24 -23.44
C VAL A 112 -17.93 -4.98 -24.25
N GLN A 113 -18.90 -5.02 -25.18
CA GLN A 113 -19.27 -3.87 -26.00
C GLN A 113 -19.76 -2.69 -25.15
N ARG A 114 -20.56 -2.96 -24.11
CA ARG A 114 -21.06 -1.94 -23.20
C ARG A 114 -19.91 -1.25 -22.44
N GLN A 115 -18.95 -2.03 -21.96
CA GLN A 115 -17.78 -1.50 -21.26
C GLN A 115 -16.90 -0.67 -22.21
N GLN A 116 -16.69 -1.15 -23.44
CA GLN A 116 -15.97 -0.40 -24.47
C GLN A 116 -16.65 0.93 -24.79
N ARG A 117 -17.98 0.93 -25.01
CA ARG A 117 -18.75 2.17 -25.24
C ARG A 117 -18.64 3.12 -24.05
N LYS A 118 -18.68 2.62 -22.81
CA LYS A 118 -18.52 3.44 -21.60
C LYS A 118 -17.16 4.14 -21.58
N ILE A 119 -16.09 3.44 -21.94
CA ILE A 119 -14.73 4.00 -22.00
C ILE A 119 -14.61 5.03 -23.12
N ASN A 120 -15.16 4.74 -24.30
CA ASN A 120 -15.12 5.66 -25.44
C ASN A 120 -15.90 6.94 -25.14
N THR A 121 -17.12 6.84 -24.59
CA THR A 121 -17.91 8.02 -24.22
C THR A 121 -17.28 8.83 -23.08
N GLY A 122 -16.57 8.16 -22.17
CA GLY A 122 -15.89 8.80 -21.05
C GLY A 122 -14.56 9.46 -21.42
N SER A 123 -13.99 9.11 -22.56
CA SER A 123 -12.75 9.68 -23.07
C SER A 123 -13.10 10.90 -23.94
N ILE A 124 -12.54 12.06 -23.60
CA ILE A 124 -12.67 13.26 -24.43
C ILE A 124 -12.08 12.91 -25.81
N ASN A 125 -12.76 13.26 -26.92
CA ASN A 125 -12.45 12.96 -28.34
C ASN A 125 -10.98 13.21 -28.78
N THR A 126 -10.04 12.51 -28.17
CA THR A 126 -8.61 12.55 -28.42
C THR A 126 -8.24 11.15 -28.88
N GLU A 127 -7.92 11.03 -30.16
CA GLU A 127 -7.60 9.75 -30.78
C GLU A 127 -6.56 8.98 -29.95
N GLY A 128 -6.86 7.71 -29.66
CA GLY A 128 -5.95 6.80 -28.95
C GLY A 128 -6.07 6.77 -27.43
N VAL A 129 -6.72 7.74 -26.79
CA VAL A 129 -6.94 7.72 -25.33
C VAL A 129 -7.85 6.55 -24.92
N ASP A 130 -8.92 6.33 -25.67
CA ASP A 130 -9.87 5.23 -25.48
C ASP A 130 -9.18 3.87 -25.54
N LEU A 131 -8.23 3.70 -26.47
CA LEU A 131 -7.45 2.46 -26.64
C LEU A 131 -6.55 2.20 -25.43
N MET A 132 -5.95 3.25 -24.86
CA MET A 132 -5.13 3.12 -23.64
C MET A 132 -5.98 2.72 -22.43
N HIS A 133 -7.22 3.18 -22.35
CA HIS A 133 -8.14 2.82 -21.27
C HIS A 133 -8.79 1.45 -21.47
N TRP A 134 -9.04 1.04 -22.72
CA TRP A 134 -9.64 -0.26 -23.05
C TRP A 134 -8.66 -1.42 -22.94
N ARG A 135 -7.40 -1.24 -23.36
CA ARG A 135 -6.38 -2.31 -23.44
C ARG A 135 -6.27 -3.15 -22.15
N PRO A 136 -6.25 -2.57 -20.93
CA PRO A 136 -6.22 -3.38 -19.71
C PRO A 136 -7.46 -4.26 -19.51
N PHE A 137 -8.64 -3.80 -19.91
CA PHE A 137 -9.88 -4.60 -19.82
C PHE A 137 -9.86 -5.75 -20.83
N ASP A 138 -9.37 -5.49 -22.04
CA ASP A 138 -9.23 -6.52 -23.08
C ASP A 138 -8.21 -7.60 -22.68
N LEU A 139 -7.05 -7.19 -22.16
CA LEU A 139 -6.06 -8.11 -21.62
C LEU A 139 -6.66 -8.95 -20.48
N ALA A 140 -7.32 -8.31 -19.51
CA ALA A 140 -7.91 -9.01 -18.37
C ALA A 140 -9.07 -9.95 -18.75
N ALA A 141 -9.79 -9.68 -19.85
CA ALA A 141 -10.85 -10.54 -20.35
C ALA A 141 -10.32 -11.85 -20.97
N ASN A 142 -9.08 -11.82 -21.47
CA ASN A 142 -8.47 -12.89 -22.26
C ASN A 142 -7.30 -13.58 -21.55
N ASP A 143 -6.71 -12.96 -20.52
CA ASP A 143 -5.52 -13.44 -19.82
C ASP A 143 -5.77 -13.56 -18.29
N PRO A 144 -6.01 -14.79 -17.79
CA PRO A 144 -6.14 -15.05 -16.35
C PRO A 144 -4.85 -14.77 -15.54
N GLU A 145 -3.67 -14.86 -16.15
CA GLU A 145 -2.41 -14.57 -15.47
C GLU A 145 -2.32 -13.08 -15.15
N PHE A 146 -2.67 -12.22 -16.09
CA PHE A 146 -2.76 -10.77 -15.88
C PHE A 146 -3.74 -10.41 -14.74
N VAL A 147 -4.88 -11.10 -14.65
CA VAL A 147 -5.84 -10.93 -13.55
C VAL A 147 -5.23 -11.31 -12.20
N ASN A 148 -4.44 -12.38 -12.15
CA ASN A 148 -3.72 -12.78 -10.94
C ASN A 148 -2.65 -11.76 -10.57
N GLN A 149 -1.87 -11.25 -11.54
CA GLN A 149 -0.87 -10.20 -11.32
C GLN A 149 -1.51 -8.92 -10.74
N LEU A 150 -2.63 -8.47 -11.30
CA LEU A 150 -3.40 -7.33 -10.80
C LEU A 150 -3.83 -7.53 -9.34
N SER A 151 -4.39 -8.70 -9.04
CA SER A 151 -4.84 -9.02 -7.68
C SER A 151 -3.68 -9.08 -6.69
N ASN A 152 -2.58 -9.75 -7.05
CA ASN A 152 -1.43 -9.91 -6.19
C ASN A 152 -0.78 -8.56 -5.88
N ALA A 153 -0.65 -7.68 -6.88
CA ALA A 153 -0.10 -6.34 -6.67
C ALA A 153 -0.93 -5.51 -5.69
N VAL A 154 -2.27 -5.58 -5.78
CA VAL A 154 -3.17 -4.90 -4.83
C VAL A 154 -3.06 -5.48 -3.42
N ASP A 155 -2.92 -6.80 -3.31
CA ASP A 155 -2.78 -7.49 -2.02
C ASP A 155 -1.44 -7.14 -1.34
N CYS A 156 -0.32 -7.22 -2.06
CA CYS A 156 1.00 -6.87 -1.54
C CYS A 156 1.07 -5.39 -1.11
N SER A 157 0.38 -4.49 -1.82
CA SER A 157 0.36 -3.06 -1.48
C SER A 157 -0.65 -2.68 -0.38
N GLU A 158 -1.51 -3.59 0.08
CA GLU A 158 -2.59 -3.27 1.04
C GLU A 158 -2.05 -2.65 2.32
N ARG A 159 -1.04 -3.26 2.94
CA ARG A 159 -0.51 -2.82 4.24
C ARG A 159 0.02 -1.38 4.16
N VAL A 160 0.90 -1.11 3.21
CA VAL A 160 1.49 0.22 2.98
C VAL A 160 0.40 1.23 2.64
N PHE A 161 -0.53 0.88 1.74
CA PHE A 161 -1.64 1.75 1.36
C PHE A 161 -2.52 2.14 2.55
N ARG A 162 -2.88 1.19 3.41
CA ARG A 162 -3.73 1.44 4.59
C ARG A 162 -3.04 2.28 5.65
N ARG A 163 -1.73 2.12 5.80
CA ARG A 163 -0.94 2.94 6.71
C ARG A 163 -0.85 4.39 6.22
N ILE A 164 -0.62 4.59 4.92
CA ILE A 164 -0.66 5.92 4.28
C ILE A 164 -2.07 6.52 4.39
N GLU A 165 -3.13 5.74 4.15
CA GLU A 165 -4.52 6.18 4.29
C GLU A 165 -4.81 6.68 5.71
N ALA A 166 -4.39 5.93 6.73
CA ALA A 166 -4.52 6.31 8.13
C ALA A 166 -3.80 7.64 8.43
N LEU A 167 -2.53 7.76 8.03
CA LEU A 167 -1.75 8.98 8.20
C LEU A 167 -2.42 10.17 7.48
N ARG A 168 -2.85 9.99 6.23
CA ARG A 168 -3.50 11.03 5.43
C ARG A 168 -4.79 11.53 6.08
N VAL A 169 -5.60 10.65 6.67
CA VAL A 169 -6.80 11.06 7.41
C VAL A 169 -6.43 11.94 8.60
N SER A 170 -5.45 11.54 9.40
CA SER A 170 -5.01 12.34 10.54
C SER A 170 -4.41 13.69 10.12
N LEU A 171 -3.62 13.74 9.04
CA LEU A 171 -3.04 14.98 8.52
C LEU A 171 -4.08 15.92 7.89
N ALA A 172 -4.99 15.39 7.08
CA ALA A 172 -5.91 16.23 6.27
C ALA A 172 -7.23 16.55 6.97
N LYS A 173 -7.73 15.65 7.82
CA LYS A 173 -9.02 15.80 8.50
C LYS A 173 -8.90 16.04 10.00
N HIS A 174 -7.72 15.83 10.58
CA HIS A 174 -7.51 15.90 12.03
C HIS A 174 -8.35 14.88 12.81
N GLU A 175 -8.63 13.74 12.17
CA GLU A 175 -9.50 12.67 12.68
C GLU A 175 -8.72 11.37 12.94
N VAL A 176 -9.26 10.53 13.82
CA VAL A 176 -8.83 9.14 13.98
C VAL A 176 -9.46 8.30 12.86
N PRO A 177 -8.66 7.55 12.08
CA PRO A 177 -9.16 6.73 10.97
C PRO A 177 -10.25 5.75 11.41
N LYS A 178 -11.32 5.65 10.60
CA LYS A 178 -12.46 4.73 10.83
C LYS A 178 -13.18 4.93 12.17
N SER A 179 -13.07 6.10 12.77
CA SER A 179 -13.85 6.51 13.93
C SER A 179 -14.90 7.55 13.52
N ASN A 180 -16.08 7.53 14.17
CA ASN A 180 -17.08 8.56 13.95
C ASN A 180 -16.68 9.82 14.74
N CYS A 181 -16.09 10.80 14.05
CA CYS A 181 -15.78 12.12 14.60
C CYS A 181 -14.87 12.13 15.84
N ALA A 182 -13.95 11.17 15.99
CA ALA A 182 -12.92 11.28 17.02
C ALA A 182 -11.75 12.11 16.49
N TYR A 183 -11.37 13.16 17.22
CA TYR A 183 -10.28 14.05 16.85
C TYR A 183 -8.92 13.44 17.21
N ALA A 184 -7.95 13.57 16.30
CA ALA A 184 -6.57 13.17 16.57
C ALA A 184 -5.91 14.15 17.56
N MET A 185 -5.02 13.63 18.43
CA MET A 185 -4.19 14.47 19.29
C MET A 185 -3.01 15.03 18.48
N ALA A 186 -2.84 16.36 18.49
CA ALA A 186 -1.77 17.06 17.77
C ALA A 186 -1.63 16.63 16.28
N PRO A 187 -2.72 16.69 15.48
CA PRO A 187 -2.69 16.30 14.09
C PRO A 187 -1.70 17.16 13.31
N GLY A 188 -0.87 16.52 12.50
CA GLY A 188 0.15 17.22 11.72
C GLY A 188 1.40 17.65 12.51
N TYR A 189 1.46 17.41 13.83
CA TYR A 189 2.68 17.66 14.60
C TYR A 189 3.76 16.64 14.24
N GLY A 190 4.61 17.05 13.31
CA GLY A 190 5.78 16.29 12.88
C GLY A 190 6.99 16.54 13.80
N ARG A 191 7.79 15.51 14.00
CA ARG A 191 9.08 15.59 14.71
C ARG A 191 10.20 15.10 13.80
N ILE A 192 11.40 15.64 14.02
CA ILE A 192 12.60 15.23 13.29
C ILE A 192 13.01 13.84 13.78
N ASP A 193 13.15 12.91 12.85
CA ASP A 193 13.71 11.59 13.12
C ASP A 193 15.23 11.69 13.21
N MET A 194 15.78 11.39 14.38
CA MET A 194 17.21 11.54 14.64
C MET A 194 18.09 10.54 13.87
N ILE A 195 17.49 9.56 13.18
CA ILE A 195 18.23 8.58 12.36
C ILE A 195 18.59 9.16 10.98
N ASN A 196 17.70 9.95 10.38
CA ASN A 196 17.80 10.33 8.97
C ASN A 196 17.23 11.72 8.63
N GLY A 197 16.79 12.47 9.65
CA GLY A 197 16.23 13.81 9.49
C GLY A 197 14.82 13.86 8.91
N SER A 198 14.22 12.72 8.57
CA SER A 198 12.84 12.69 8.06
C SER A 198 11.84 13.13 9.12
N ILE A 199 10.69 13.61 8.66
CA ILE A 199 9.60 13.94 9.58
C ILE A 199 8.81 12.69 9.91
N TYR A 200 8.60 12.45 11.21
CA TYR A 200 7.71 11.43 11.73
C TYR A 200 6.53 12.03 12.48
N TRP A 201 5.41 11.33 12.40
CA TRP A 201 4.18 11.62 13.10
C TRP A 201 3.81 10.47 14.02
N GLN A 202 3.12 10.79 15.10
CA GLN A 202 2.42 9.82 15.93
C GLN A 202 0.94 9.91 15.58
N ILE A 203 0.37 8.83 15.07
CA ILE A 203 -1.05 8.76 14.75
C ILE A 203 -1.76 7.84 15.73
N ILE A 204 -2.94 8.29 16.18
CA ILE A 204 -3.84 7.47 16.99
C ILE A 204 -4.69 6.65 16.04
N LEU A 205 -4.72 5.34 16.27
CA LEU A 205 -5.51 4.37 15.53
C LEU A 205 -6.72 3.93 16.36
N ARG A 206 -7.60 3.13 15.76
CA ARG A 206 -8.76 2.57 16.46
C ARG A 206 -8.30 1.74 17.66
N GLY A 207 -9.02 1.84 18.79
CA GLY A 207 -8.67 1.11 20.01
C GLY A 207 -7.59 1.80 20.86
N ASN A 208 -7.28 3.07 20.57
CA ASN A 208 -6.24 3.86 21.27
C ASN A 208 -4.83 3.29 21.08
N GLU A 209 -4.62 2.57 19.98
CA GLU A 209 -3.29 2.18 19.51
C GLU A 209 -2.56 3.39 18.91
N PHE A 210 -1.24 3.36 18.98
CA PHE A 210 -0.38 4.40 18.41
C PHE A 210 0.52 3.80 17.35
N ASP A 211 0.61 4.48 16.20
CA ASP A 211 1.60 4.17 15.18
C ASP A 211 2.54 5.36 15.00
N ARG A 212 3.84 5.07 14.93
CA ARG A 212 4.86 6.05 14.59
C ARG A 212 5.20 5.86 13.12
N VAL A 213 4.80 6.83 12.31
CA VAL A 213 4.98 6.78 10.85
C VAL A 213 5.89 7.92 10.44
N SER A 214 6.98 7.62 9.74
CA SER A 214 7.83 8.64 9.12
C SER A 214 7.71 8.62 7.62
N ARG A 215 7.98 9.77 7.01
CA ARG A 215 8.00 9.91 5.55
C ARG A 215 9.00 8.94 4.93
N ARG A 216 10.18 8.79 5.55
CA ARG A 216 11.22 7.85 5.12
C ARG A 216 10.77 6.40 5.24
N ARG A 217 10.19 6.03 6.38
CA ARG A 217 9.67 4.67 6.63
C ARG A 217 8.61 4.27 5.60
N ILE A 218 7.72 5.20 5.20
CA ILE A 218 6.76 4.94 4.12
C ILE A 218 7.46 4.67 2.79
N ALA A 219 8.46 5.49 2.44
CA ALA A 219 9.20 5.31 1.19
C ALA A 219 9.95 3.96 1.16
N ASP A 220 10.53 3.56 2.28
CA ASP A 220 11.24 2.29 2.39
C ASP A 220 10.27 1.10 2.37
N GLU A 221 9.15 1.18 3.09
CA GLU A 221 8.08 0.16 3.00
C GLU A 221 7.48 0.07 1.59
N PHE A 222 7.44 1.18 0.85
CA PHE A 222 7.05 1.15 -0.56
C PHE A 222 8.11 0.46 -1.41
N ARG A 223 9.40 0.71 -1.20
CA ARG A 223 10.50 -0.02 -1.87
C ARG A 223 10.52 -1.50 -1.57
N GLU A 224 10.15 -1.88 -0.36
CA GLU A 224 9.98 -3.28 0.05
C GLU A 224 8.87 -3.99 -0.75
N LEU A 225 7.93 -3.29 -1.42
CA LEU A 225 6.90 -3.94 -2.25
C LEU A 225 7.50 -4.78 -3.40
N ALA A 226 8.68 -4.41 -3.92
CA ALA A 226 9.38 -5.24 -4.90
C ALA A 226 9.90 -6.56 -4.31
N GLN A 227 9.99 -6.65 -2.98
CA GLN A 227 10.49 -7.80 -2.23
C GLN A 227 9.37 -8.57 -1.51
N VAL A 228 8.19 -7.96 -1.32
CA VAL A 228 7.03 -8.64 -0.70
C VAL A 228 6.68 -9.87 -1.53
N SER A 229 6.94 -11.03 -0.94
CA SER A 229 6.65 -12.30 -1.56
C SER A 229 5.16 -12.61 -1.47
N VAL A 230 4.57 -13.09 -2.56
CA VAL A 230 3.22 -13.71 -2.55
C VAL A 230 3.11 -14.80 -1.48
N LEU A 231 4.26 -15.35 -1.04
CA LEU A 231 4.36 -16.33 0.03
C LEU A 231 4.00 -15.81 1.43
N SER A 232 3.71 -14.51 1.64
CA SER A 232 3.11 -14.01 2.89
C SER A 232 1.61 -13.73 2.77
N ILE A 233 1.04 -13.78 1.56
CA ILE A 233 -0.36 -13.45 1.30
C ILE A 233 -1.23 -14.71 1.38
N LEU A 234 -2.24 -14.67 2.24
CA LEU A 234 -3.19 -15.77 2.40
C LEU A 234 -3.99 -16.03 1.12
N PRO A 235 -4.34 -17.30 0.83
CA PRO A 235 -5.18 -17.64 -0.31
C PRO A 235 -6.54 -16.91 -0.25
N LYS A 236 -7.06 -16.44 -1.39
CA LYS A 236 -8.32 -15.66 -1.45
C LYS A 236 -9.51 -16.30 -0.73
N LYS A 237 -9.62 -17.63 -0.78
CA LYS A 237 -10.67 -18.39 -0.08
C LYS A 237 -10.59 -18.22 1.44
N ILE A 238 -9.37 -18.07 1.97
CA ILE A 238 -9.09 -17.85 3.39
C ILE A 238 -9.31 -16.37 3.77
N GLN A 239 -8.90 -15.44 2.90
CA GLN A 239 -9.12 -14.01 3.12
C GLN A 239 -10.59 -13.66 3.37
N ALA A 240 -11.52 -14.35 2.70
CA ALA A 240 -12.96 -14.18 2.91
C ALA A 240 -13.39 -14.59 4.34
N LYS A 241 -12.88 -15.72 4.86
CA LYS A 241 -13.17 -16.23 6.21
C LYS A 241 -12.70 -15.29 7.30
N LEU A 242 -11.65 -14.51 7.04
CA LEU A 242 -11.12 -13.56 8.01
C LEU A 242 -12.11 -12.44 8.34
N ARG A 243 -13.04 -12.09 7.45
CA ARG A 243 -13.96 -10.95 7.65
C ARG A 243 -14.75 -11.04 8.94
N ASP A 244 -15.14 -12.24 9.33
CA ASP A 244 -16.00 -12.50 10.50
C ASP A 244 -15.21 -12.67 11.80
N ILE A 245 -13.88 -12.72 11.73
CA ILE A 245 -13.00 -12.84 12.90
C ILE A 245 -12.79 -11.45 13.52
N GLN A 246 -12.88 -11.38 14.85
CA GLN A 246 -12.66 -10.14 15.61
C GLN A 246 -11.23 -9.60 15.40
N GLU A 247 -11.11 -8.28 15.28
CA GLU A 247 -9.82 -7.59 15.24
C GLU A 247 -9.12 -7.69 16.61
N TYR A 248 -7.85 -8.09 16.58
CA TYR A 248 -6.95 -8.03 17.74
C TYR A 248 -6.41 -6.60 17.94
N GLY A 249 -6.19 -5.88 16.83
CA GLY A 249 -5.72 -4.49 16.80
C GLY A 249 -6.11 -3.80 15.49
N TYR A 250 -5.66 -2.56 15.24
CA TYR A 250 -6.05 -1.81 14.04
C TYR A 250 -5.65 -2.53 12.75
N GLY A 251 -6.65 -3.11 12.09
CA GLY A 251 -6.42 -3.92 10.89
C GLY A 251 -5.68 -5.23 11.13
N MET A 252 -5.49 -5.66 12.38
CA MET A 252 -4.73 -6.87 12.73
C MET A 252 -5.63 -7.92 13.36
N LYS A 253 -5.44 -9.18 12.98
CA LYS A 253 -6.15 -10.34 13.54
C LYS A 253 -5.15 -11.37 14.04
N ARG A 254 -5.52 -12.06 15.13
CA ARG A 254 -4.76 -13.19 15.68
C ARG A 254 -5.56 -14.46 15.46
N ILE A 255 -5.00 -15.41 14.72
CA ILE A 255 -5.68 -16.63 14.28
C ILE A 255 -4.80 -17.86 14.49
N ALA A 256 -5.41 -19.03 14.37
CA ALA A 256 -4.73 -20.26 14.05
C ALA A 256 -4.88 -20.56 12.56
N VAL A 257 -3.82 -21.05 11.91
CA VAL A 257 -3.83 -21.49 10.51
C VAL A 257 -3.67 -22.99 10.44
N ILE A 258 -4.39 -23.63 9.53
CA ILE A 258 -4.37 -25.08 9.30
C ILE A 258 -3.87 -25.32 7.87
N LEU A 259 -2.81 -26.14 7.76
CA LEU A 259 -2.21 -26.52 6.47
C LEU A 259 -2.88 -27.76 5.87
N GLU A 260 -2.63 -28.00 4.58
CA GLU A 260 -3.10 -29.19 3.84
C GLU A 260 -2.74 -30.53 4.52
N ASP A 261 -1.60 -30.59 5.20
CA ASP A 261 -1.13 -31.78 5.91
C ASP A 261 -1.75 -31.95 7.32
N GLY A 262 -2.63 -31.02 7.72
CA GLY A 262 -3.27 -30.99 9.03
C GLY A 262 -2.45 -30.30 10.12
N THR A 263 -1.23 -29.84 9.82
CA THR A 263 -0.41 -29.06 10.77
C THR A 263 -1.10 -27.74 11.10
N GLU A 264 -1.09 -27.39 12.38
CA GLU A 264 -1.67 -26.16 12.88
C GLU A 264 -0.61 -25.25 13.52
N TYR A 265 -0.63 -23.98 13.11
CA TYR A 265 0.16 -22.93 13.75
C TYR A 265 -0.79 -21.96 14.46
N ASN A 266 -0.62 -21.83 15.76
CA ASN A 266 -1.36 -20.87 16.59
C ASN A 266 -0.66 -19.51 16.61
N ASN A 267 -1.39 -18.48 17.06
CA ASN A 267 -0.90 -17.10 17.20
C ASN A 267 -0.26 -16.55 15.92
N VAL A 268 -0.91 -16.78 14.78
CA VAL A 268 -0.55 -16.16 13.51
C VAL A 268 -1.20 -14.78 13.44
N TYR A 269 -0.40 -13.76 13.17
CA TYR A 269 -0.86 -12.39 13.05
C TYR A 269 -1.05 -12.05 11.58
N VAL A 270 -2.26 -11.61 11.25
CA VAL A 270 -2.66 -11.27 9.88
C VAL A 270 -3.09 -9.81 9.81
N SER A 271 -2.48 -9.08 8.89
CA SER A 271 -2.78 -7.68 8.59
C SER A 271 -3.77 -7.56 7.44
N TRP A 272 -4.77 -6.70 7.63
CA TRP A 272 -5.83 -6.33 6.66
C TRP A 272 -6.53 -7.50 5.98
N ASN A 273 -6.67 -8.63 6.69
CA ASN A 273 -7.24 -9.89 6.20
C ASN A 273 -6.45 -10.55 5.05
N LYS A 274 -5.18 -10.18 4.84
CA LYS A 274 -4.40 -10.61 3.66
C LYS A 274 -3.03 -11.16 4.01
N GLU A 275 -2.20 -10.34 4.64
CA GLU A 275 -0.76 -10.61 4.80
C GLU A 275 -0.50 -11.20 6.19
N ILE A 276 0.19 -12.34 6.25
CA ILE A 276 0.78 -12.83 7.50
C ILE A 276 2.02 -11.99 7.79
N ILE A 277 2.01 -11.30 8.92
CA ILE A 277 3.10 -10.40 9.33
C ILE A 277 4.05 -11.07 10.32
N SER A 278 3.57 -12.03 11.11
CA SER A 278 4.38 -12.77 12.07
C SER A 278 3.65 -14.02 12.57
N VAL A 279 4.44 -14.98 13.06
CA VAL A 279 3.98 -16.18 13.74
C VAL A 279 4.70 -16.24 15.07
N ASP A 280 3.94 -16.31 16.16
CA ASP A 280 4.51 -16.29 17.52
C ASP A 280 5.49 -17.45 17.72
N GLY A 281 6.67 -17.14 18.26
CA GLY A 281 7.76 -18.10 18.45
C GLY A 281 8.65 -18.36 17.23
N PHE A 282 8.46 -17.66 16.10
CA PHE A 282 9.30 -17.80 14.90
C PHE A 282 9.82 -16.44 14.40
N GLU A 283 11.07 -16.42 13.92
CA GLU A 283 11.68 -15.23 13.32
C GLU A 283 11.11 -14.90 11.93
N SER A 284 10.56 -15.90 11.25
CA SER A 284 9.95 -15.80 9.92
C SER A 284 8.76 -16.77 9.81
N ILE A 285 7.97 -16.66 8.74
CA ILE A 285 6.83 -17.56 8.51
C ILE A 285 7.34 -18.98 8.31
N PRO A 286 7.05 -19.94 9.22
CA PRO A 286 7.68 -21.26 9.22
C PRO A 286 6.98 -22.26 8.27
N PHE A 287 6.04 -21.80 7.45
CA PHE A 287 5.25 -22.63 6.56
C PHE A 287 4.98 -21.94 5.22
N ASP A 288 4.63 -22.76 4.23
CA ASP A 288 4.17 -22.29 2.93
C ASP A 288 2.72 -21.80 3.02
N VAL A 289 2.53 -20.48 2.91
CA VAL A 289 1.22 -19.84 3.02
C VAL A 289 0.24 -20.30 1.94
N THR A 290 0.73 -20.77 0.79
CA THR A 290 -0.12 -21.29 -0.28
C THR A 290 -0.84 -22.59 0.12
N LYS A 291 -0.31 -23.32 1.11
CA LYS A 291 -0.87 -24.56 1.65
C LYS A 291 -1.86 -24.35 2.79
N VAL A 292 -2.20 -23.11 3.13
CA VAL A 292 -3.21 -22.83 4.16
C VAL A 292 -4.60 -23.15 3.61
N VAL A 293 -5.28 -24.13 4.22
CA VAL A 293 -6.62 -24.59 3.80
C VAL A 293 -7.75 -24.10 4.70
N ASP A 294 -7.43 -23.78 5.95
CA ASP A 294 -8.40 -23.29 6.90
C ASP A 294 -7.78 -22.40 7.98
N ILE A 295 -8.65 -21.67 8.69
CA ILE A 295 -8.28 -20.79 9.78
C ILE A 295 -9.29 -20.88 10.92
N ARG A 296 -8.83 -20.59 12.14
CA ARG A 296 -9.70 -20.52 13.31
C ARG A 296 -9.43 -19.26 14.12
N ALA A 297 -10.49 -18.68 14.67
CA ALA A 297 -10.34 -17.62 15.66
C ALA A 297 -9.76 -18.20 16.95
N ILE A 298 -8.71 -17.57 17.49
CA ILE A 298 -8.21 -17.90 18.81
C ILE A 298 -9.03 -17.10 19.81
N VAL A 299 -9.93 -17.79 20.52
CA VAL A 299 -10.69 -17.19 21.62
C VAL A 299 -9.71 -16.90 22.75
N SER A 300 -9.52 -15.61 23.06
CA SER A 300 -8.81 -15.16 24.26
C SER A 300 -9.54 -15.55 25.52
#